data_AF-A0A258QQD0-F1
#
_entry.id   AF-A0A258QQD0-F1
#
_cell.length_a   1.000
_cell.length_b   1.000
_cell.length_c   1.000
_cell.angle_alpha   90.00
_cell.angle_beta   90.00
_cell.angle_gamma   90.00
#
_symmetry.space_group_name_H-M   'P 1'
#
loop_
_entity.id
_entity.type
_entity.pdbx_description
1 polymer ?
#
loop_
_entity_poly.entity_id
_entity_poly.type
_entity_poly.pdbx_seq_one_letter_code
_entity_poly.pdbx_strand_id
1 'polypeptide(L)'
;METLMTRCINRLTISVLSAVLFGGLMGGLAGCTQTQKNPAPQANGAPAQPNAPVWMGGYQGQIALTAGKAKPIALWLSPQGGYRMDVGGWGSGLAQEFSGRIQWQSGHRLNLVGAPEPLAHWQVSEGQLTTADNQNTLAQTPPLVGVLALPTEWALIDLPGTPTDAHLKPPTLRFSLTQQVAGFDGCNRLMGAYTLAGQNGLHFTPLASTQMACATVTDDAAFRALLAQVASARLSNEQLIFQNAAGQEIAQFRAVNSQALPSSSRKNSASRPE
;
A
#
# COMPACT_ATOMS: atom_id res chain seq x y z
N MET A 1 -52.42 -21.37 -6.63
CA MET A 1 -52.89 -22.66 -7.14
C MET A 1 -51.69 -23.36 -7.75
N GLU A 2 -51.40 -24.56 -7.25
CA GLU A 2 -50.60 -25.65 -7.87
C GLU A 2 -49.07 -25.52 -8.00
N THR A 3 -48.41 -25.87 -6.89
CA THR A 3 -47.44 -26.97 -6.71
C THR A 3 -46.42 -27.31 -7.83
N LEU A 4 -45.14 -27.06 -7.52
CA LEU A 4 -43.96 -27.69 -8.16
C LEU A 4 -43.91 -29.20 -7.87
N MET A 5 -43.71 -30.00 -8.91
CA MET A 5 -43.34 -31.42 -8.83
C MET A 5 -41.82 -31.59 -8.61
N THR A 6 -41.43 -32.15 -7.48
CA THR A 6 -40.11 -32.72 -7.22
C THR A 6 -40.17 -34.24 -7.43
N ARG A 7 -39.34 -34.79 -8.32
CA ARG A 7 -39.07 -36.23 -8.41
C ARG A 7 -37.70 -36.53 -7.79
N CYS A 8 -37.68 -37.32 -6.72
CA CYS A 8 -36.51 -38.09 -6.28
C CYS A 8 -36.95 -39.55 -6.12
N ILE A 9 -36.32 -40.45 -6.88
CA ILE A 9 -36.54 -41.90 -6.83
C ILE A 9 -35.28 -42.56 -6.25
N ASN A 10 -35.53 -43.42 -5.24
CA ASN A 10 -34.77 -44.59 -4.77
C ASN A 10 -33.25 -44.49 -4.55
N ARG A 11 -32.86 -44.85 -3.31
CA ARG A 11 -32.33 -46.21 -3.09
C ARG A 11 -32.66 -46.75 -1.70
N LEU A 12 -33.30 -47.92 -1.77
CA LEU A 12 -33.62 -48.95 -0.81
C LEU A 12 -32.41 -49.36 0.07
N THR A 13 -32.60 -49.49 1.39
CA THR A 13 -32.09 -50.62 2.17
C THR A 13 -33.01 -50.90 3.35
N ILE A 14 -33.36 -52.17 3.47
CA ILE A 14 -34.34 -52.79 4.36
C ILE A 14 -33.63 -53.26 5.64
N SER A 15 -34.25 -53.07 6.81
CA SER A 15 -34.25 -54.08 7.88
C SER A 15 -35.39 -53.85 8.86
N VAL A 16 -36.01 -54.97 9.20
CA VAL A 16 -37.30 -55.18 9.87
C VAL A 16 -37.03 -55.63 11.31
N LEU A 17 -37.82 -55.19 12.31
CA LEU A 17 -38.37 -56.06 13.38
C LEU A 17 -39.36 -55.33 14.32
N SER A 18 -40.63 -55.71 14.18
CA SER A 18 -41.68 -56.09 15.17
C SER A 18 -42.00 -55.31 16.47
N ALA A 19 -43.29 -54.92 16.55
CA ALA A 19 -44.33 -55.04 17.62
C ALA A 19 -44.07 -54.49 19.06
N VAL A 20 -44.98 -53.73 19.71
CA VAL A 20 -46.26 -54.16 20.34
C VAL A 20 -47.16 -52.94 20.68
N LEU A 21 -48.49 -53.16 20.72
CA LEU A 21 -49.61 -52.25 21.06
C LEU A 21 -49.75 -51.92 22.57
N PHE A 22 -50.27 -50.72 22.87
CA PHE A 22 -51.19 -50.26 23.97
C PHE A 22 -50.95 -48.73 24.11
N GLY A 23 -51.87 -47.80 23.89
CA GLY A 23 -53.18 -47.61 24.52
C GLY A 23 -53.10 -46.40 25.47
N GLY A 24 -53.86 -45.32 25.23
CA GLY A 24 -54.19 -44.34 26.28
C GLY A 24 -53.86 -42.86 26.04
N LEU A 25 -54.90 -42.10 25.69
CA LEU A 25 -55.32 -40.77 26.17
C LEU A 25 -54.34 -39.58 26.37
N MET A 26 -54.68 -38.50 25.66
CA MET A 26 -54.88 -37.11 26.11
C MET A 26 -53.81 -36.45 27.00
N GLY A 27 -53.11 -35.47 26.44
CA GLY A 27 -52.39 -34.46 27.23
C GLY A 27 -51.69 -33.40 26.38
N GLY A 28 -52.26 -32.19 26.35
CA GLY A 28 -51.60 -30.89 26.17
C GLY A 28 -50.58 -30.72 25.03
N LEU A 29 -50.97 -30.01 23.97
CA LEU A 29 -50.03 -29.37 23.04
C LEU A 29 -49.36 -28.17 23.74
N ALA A 30 -48.27 -28.43 24.45
CA ALA A 30 -47.28 -27.41 24.79
C ALA A 30 -46.49 -27.10 23.50
N GLY A 31 -46.67 -25.88 22.98
CA GLY A 31 -45.86 -25.37 21.88
C GLY A 31 -44.42 -25.20 22.32
N CYS A 32 -43.51 -26.02 21.81
CA CYS A 32 -42.10 -25.72 21.83
C CYS A 32 -41.81 -24.70 20.72
N THR A 33 -41.92 -23.41 21.06
CA THR A 33 -41.23 -22.35 20.33
C THR A 33 -39.73 -22.64 20.42
N GLN A 34 -39.14 -23.06 19.31
CA GLN A 34 -37.71 -23.27 19.21
C GLN A 34 -37.02 -21.90 19.35
N THR A 35 -36.44 -21.65 20.51
CA THR A 35 -35.63 -20.46 20.80
C THR A 35 -34.43 -20.45 19.87
N GLN A 36 -34.56 -19.78 18.72
CA GLN A 36 -33.39 -19.35 17.96
C GLN A 36 -32.66 -18.34 18.85
N LYS A 37 -31.55 -18.80 19.42
CA LYS A 37 -30.58 -17.96 20.11
C LYS A 37 -30.01 -17.00 19.07
N ASN A 38 -30.63 -15.82 18.95
CA ASN A 38 -30.06 -14.69 18.22
C ASN A 38 -28.61 -14.48 18.69
N PRO A 39 -27.62 -14.45 17.79
CA PRO A 39 -26.34 -13.85 18.11
C PRO A 39 -26.57 -12.37 18.44
N ALA A 40 -25.86 -11.88 19.47
CA ALA A 40 -25.90 -10.51 19.95
C ALA A 40 -25.66 -9.48 18.81
N PRO A 41 -26.13 -8.22 18.97
CA PRO A 41 -26.05 -7.21 17.93
C PRO A 41 -24.59 -7.00 17.53
N GLN A 42 -24.31 -7.11 16.22
CA GLN A 42 -23.02 -6.76 15.66
C GLN A 42 -22.73 -5.30 16.02
N ALA A 43 -21.64 -5.08 16.77
CA ALA A 43 -21.12 -3.75 17.03
C ALA A 43 -20.77 -3.09 15.68
N ASN A 44 -21.52 -2.05 15.34
CA ASN A 44 -21.35 -1.10 14.25
C ASN A 44 -19.98 -1.12 13.54
N GLY A 45 -19.85 -1.98 12.52
CA GLY A 45 -18.95 -1.71 11.41
C GLY A 45 -19.63 -0.68 10.52
N ALA A 46 -19.10 0.54 10.46
CA ALA A 46 -19.59 1.54 9.51
C ALA A 46 -19.59 0.94 8.10
N PRO A 47 -20.65 1.09 7.31
CA PRO A 47 -20.65 0.60 5.94
C PRO A 47 -19.56 1.35 5.16
N ALA A 48 -18.68 0.61 4.48
CA ALA A 48 -17.77 1.17 3.50
C ALA A 48 -18.60 1.95 2.46
N GLN A 49 -18.37 3.26 2.34
CA GLN A 49 -19.05 4.09 1.34
C GLN A 49 -18.63 3.64 -0.07
N PRO A 50 -19.56 3.28 -0.98
CA PRO A 50 -19.18 2.68 -2.26
C PRO A 50 -18.54 3.61 -3.29
N ASN A 51 -18.60 4.93 -3.14
CA ASN A 51 -18.33 5.89 -4.25
C ASN A 51 -17.52 7.14 -3.85
N ALA A 52 -16.70 7.11 -2.80
CA ALA A 52 -15.73 8.18 -2.62
C ALA A 52 -14.57 7.96 -3.61
N PRO A 53 -14.19 8.95 -4.45
CA PRO A 53 -12.95 8.84 -5.21
C PRO A 53 -11.82 8.52 -4.23
N VAL A 54 -11.04 7.48 -4.51
CA VAL A 54 -9.85 7.15 -3.70
C VAL A 54 -8.83 8.26 -3.94
N TRP A 55 -9.02 9.39 -3.26
CA TRP A 55 -8.21 10.60 -3.45
C TRP A 55 -6.81 10.43 -2.83
N MET A 56 -6.65 9.48 -1.92
CA MET A 56 -5.37 9.20 -1.26
C MET A 56 -4.41 8.41 -2.17
N GLY A 57 -3.12 8.56 -1.91
CA GLY A 57 -2.07 7.85 -2.65
C GLY A 57 -1.18 8.79 -3.45
N GLY A 58 -0.33 8.18 -4.28
CA GLY A 58 0.62 8.90 -5.13
C GLY A 58 -0.01 9.29 -6.47
N TYR A 59 0.30 10.50 -6.92
CA TYR A 59 -0.05 11.07 -8.21
C TYR A 59 1.22 11.54 -8.90
N GLN A 60 1.29 11.38 -10.22
CA GLN A 60 2.44 11.85 -11.00
C GLN A 60 2.02 12.49 -12.30
N GLY A 61 2.90 13.31 -12.84
CA GLY A 61 2.72 13.95 -14.13
C GLY A 61 3.87 14.86 -14.48
N GLN A 62 3.63 15.76 -15.42
CA GLN A 62 4.55 16.84 -15.77
C GLN A 62 3.85 18.18 -15.63
N ILE A 63 4.57 19.19 -15.15
CA ILE A 63 4.06 20.54 -14.91
C ILE A 63 4.87 21.58 -15.67
N ALA A 64 4.19 22.56 -16.25
CA ALA A 64 4.80 23.74 -16.87
C ALA A 64 4.59 24.95 -15.96
N LEU A 65 5.58 25.25 -15.10
CA LEU A 65 5.49 26.35 -14.12
C LEU A 65 5.80 27.73 -14.70
N THR A 66 6.56 27.79 -15.80
CA THR A 66 6.94 29.01 -16.52
C THR A 66 7.11 28.68 -18.00
N ALA A 67 7.38 29.70 -18.84
CA ALA A 67 7.84 29.51 -20.21
C ALA A 67 9.18 28.73 -20.20
N GLY A 68 9.10 27.40 -20.25
CA GLY A 68 10.23 26.51 -20.06
C GLY A 68 9.83 25.04 -20.23
N LYS A 69 10.79 24.12 -20.09
CA LYS A 69 10.52 22.69 -20.18
C LYS A 69 9.69 22.22 -19.00
N ALA A 70 8.67 21.40 -19.29
CA ALA A 70 7.86 20.77 -18.25
C ALA A 70 8.75 19.92 -17.33
N LYS A 71 8.47 19.98 -16.03
CA LYS A 71 9.21 19.24 -15.00
C LYS A 71 8.36 18.08 -14.49
N PRO A 72 8.95 16.91 -14.19
CA PRO A 72 8.22 15.85 -13.51
C PRO A 72 7.80 16.31 -12.10
N ILE A 73 6.64 15.85 -11.67
CA ILE A 73 6.11 16.07 -10.33
C ILE A 73 5.56 14.75 -9.78
N ALA A 74 5.77 14.53 -8.49
CA ALA A 74 5.16 13.48 -7.71
C ALA A 74 4.45 14.10 -6.49
N LEU A 75 3.20 13.72 -6.24
CA LEU A 75 2.39 14.25 -5.15
C LEU A 75 1.73 13.10 -4.40
N TRP A 76 1.94 13.01 -3.09
CA TRP A 76 1.30 12.03 -2.22
C TRP A 76 0.30 12.71 -1.31
N LEU A 77 -0.94 12.20 -1.31
CA LEU A 77 -2.00 12.64 -0.41
C LEU A 77 -2.27 11.58 0.64
N SER A 78 -2.13 11.96 1.91
CA SER A 78 -2.31 11.06 3.05
C SER A 78 -3.74 11.13 3.61
N PRO A 79 -4.36 9.99 4.00
CA PRO A 79 -5.64 9.98 4.71
C PRO A 79 -5.59 10.74 6.04
N GLN A 80 -4.40 10.94 6.61
CA GLN A 80 -4.21 11.74 7.83
C GLN A 80 -4.20 13.26 7.59
N GLY A 81 -4.45 13.71 6.34
CA GLY A 81 -4.52 15.13 5.99
C GLY A 81 -3.16 15.79 5.76
N GLY A 82 -2.09 15.02 5.58
CA GLY A 82 -0.78 15.52 5.16
C GLY A 82 -0.51 15.29 3.67
N TYR A 83 0.45 16.02 3.11
CA TYR A 83 0.96 15.77 1.76
C TYR A 83 2.50 15.84 1.70
N ARG A 84 3.06 15.20 0.68
CA ARG A 84 4.42 15.43 0.18
C ARG A 84 4.35 15.68 -1.32
N MET A 85 5.12 16.62 -1.82
CA MET A 85 5.23 16.96 -3.23
C MET A 85 6.69 17.12 -3.62
N ASP A 86 7.11 16.39 -4.64
CA ASP A 86 8.44 16.50 -5.21
C ASP A 86 8.32 17.09 -6.62
N VAL A 87 9.06 18.17 -6.88
CA VAL A 87 9.12 18.81 -8.20
C VAL A 87 10.53 18.73 -8.76
N GLY A 88 10.67 18.16 -9.96
CA GLY A 88 11.95 18.03 -10.66
C GLY A 88 12.56 16.63 -10.59
N GLY A 89 13.84 16.55 -10.97
CA GLY A 89 14.46 15.30 -11.39
C GLY A 89 14.60 14.25 -10.30
N TRP A 90 14.14 13.04 -10.60
CA TRP A 90 14.62 11.81 -9.97
C TRP A 90 16.05 11.52 -10.48
N GLY A 91 17.02 11.35 -9.58
CA GLY A 91 18.39 11.03 -9.95
C GLY A 91 19.37 12.20 -9.81
N SER A 92 19.99 12.63 -10.91
CA SER A 92 21.13 13.57 -10.95
C SER A 92 20.77 15.05 -10.78
N GLY A 93 19.51 15.37 -10.47
CA GLY A 93 19.05 16.71 -10.12
C GLY A 93 18.41 16.70 -8.74
N LEU A 94 18.41 17.85 -8.06
CA LEU A 94 17.71 17.98 -6.78
C LEU A 94 16.22 18.19 -7.05
N ALA A 95 15.39 17.22 -6.69
CA ALA A 95 13.97 17.45 -6.55
C ALA A 95 13.74 18.46 -5.41
N GLN A 96 12.89 19.44 -5.65
CA GLN A 96 12.40 20.32 -4.60
C GLN A 96 11.25 19.62 -3.90
N GLU A 97 11.46 19.30 -2.62
CA GLU A 97 10.45 18.67 -1.77
C GLU A 97 9.65 19.74 -1.02
N PHE A 98 8.33 19.60 -1.02
CA PHE A 98 7.39 20.39 -0.25
C PHE A 98 6.52 19.43 0.56
N SER A 99 6.26 19.77 1.81
CA SER A 99 5.34 19.00 2.66
C SER A 99 4.49 19.94 3.50
N GLY A 100 3.33 19.46 3.91
CA GLY A 100 2.38 20.29 4.63
C GLY A 100 1.06 19.59 4.88
N ARG A 101 0.01 20.38 5.03
CA ARG A 101 -1.35 19.90 5.32
C ARG A 101 -2.28 20.11 4.13
N ILE A 102 -3.20 19.18 3.99
CA ILE A 102 -4.32 19.26 3.05
C ILE A 102 -5.45 20.02 3.74
N GLN A 103 -5.93 21.08 3.11
CA GLN A 103 -7.15 21.80 3.48
C GLN A 103 -8.20 21.56 2.39
N TRP A 104 -9.26 20.84 2.75
CA TRP A 104 -10.38 20.61 1.84
C TRP A 104 -11.24 21.87 1.70
N GLN A 105 -11.67 22.11 0.47
CA GLN A 105 -12.64 23.13 0.10
C GLN A 105 -13.91 22.46 -0.46
N SER A 106 -14.96 23.25 -0.66
CA SER A 106 -16.17 22.78 -1.33
C SER A 106 -15.89 22.32 -2.78
N GLY A 107 -16.70 21.40 -3.29
CA GLY A 107 -16.61 20.97 -4.70
C GLY A 107 -15.39 20.09 -5.05
N HIS A 108 -14.93 19.23 -4.12
CA HIS A 108 -13.78 18.34 -4.31
C HIS A 108 -12.46 19.07 -4.61
N ARG A 109 -12.31 20.29 -4.09
CA ARG A 109 -11.08 21.06 -4.18
C ARG A 109 -10.22 20.86 -2.94
N LEU A 110 -8.91 20.81 -3.13
CA LEU A 110 -7.94 20.74 -2.05
C LEU A 110 -6.91 21.86 -2.20
N ASN A 111 -6.50 22.39 -1.04
CA ASN A 111 -5.41 23.31 -0.90
C ASN A 111 -4.26 22.63 -0.17
N LEU A 112 -3.06 22.74 -0.71
CA LEU A 112 -1.82 22.23 -0.13
C LEU A 112 -1.12 23.38 0.60
N VAL A 113 -1.30 23.45 1.92
CA VAL A 113 -0.73 24.52 2.73
C VAL A 113 0.78 24.40 2.76
N GLY A 114 1.48 25.42 2.23
CA GLY A 114 2.95 25.46 2.13
C GLY A 114 3.49 25.05 0.76
N ALA A 115 2.62 24.67 -0.19
CA ALA A 115 3.02 24.42 -1.56
C ALA A 115 3.19 25.75 -2.33
N PRO A 116 4.12 25.82 -3.30
CA PRO A 116 4.28 26.98 -4.15
C PRO A 116 3.11 27.14 -5.13
N GLU A 117 2.75 28.38 -5.47
CA GLU A 117 1.85 28.65 -6.59
C GLU A 117 2.51 28.33 -7.93
N PRO A 118 1.76 27.84 -8.94
CA PRO A 118 0.32 27.53 -8.94
C PRO A 118 -0.05 26.13 -8.41
N LEU A 119 0.88 25.40 -7.78
CA LEU A 119 0.71 24.00 -7.34
C LEU A 119 0.03 23.85 -5.98
N ALA A 120 -0.44 24.95 -5.37
CA ALA A 120 -1.13 24.90 -4.10
C ALA A 120 -2.58 24.45 -4.22
N HIS A 121 -3.18 24.52 -5.42
CA HIS A 121 -4.62 24.37 -5.63
C HIS A 121 -4.94 23.27 -6.63
N TRP A 122 -5.71 22.27 -6.18
CA TRP A 122 -6.08 21.12 -7.01
C TRP A 122 -7.57 20.82 -6.91
N GLN A 123 -8.13 20.33 -8.01
CA GLN A 123 -9.43 19.70 -8.07
C GLN A 123 -9.25 18.20 -8.19
N VAL A 124 -9.96 17.46 -7.34
CA VAL A 124 -9.95 16.00 -7.31
C VAL A 124 -11.05 15.47 -8.21
N SER A 125 -10.70 14.53 -9.07
CA SER A 125 -11.63 13.70 -9.83
C SER A 125 -11.18 12.24 -9.79
N GLU A 126 -11.90 11.35 -10.45
CA GLU A 126 -11.60 9.92 -10.41
C GLU A 126 -10.20 9.63 -10.99
N GLY A 127 -9.27 9.25 -10.11
CA GLY A 127 -7.89 8.93 -10.47
C GLY A 127 -7.04 10.10 -10.95
N GLN A 128 -7.49 11.36 -10.77
CA GLN A 128 -6.77 12.53 -11.27
C GLN A 128 -6.83 13.73 -10.33
N LEU A 129 -5.76 14.55 -10.39
CA LEU A 129 -5.70 15.88 -9.82
C LEU A 129 -5.46 16.89 -10.93
N THR A 130 -6.26 17.94 -11.01
CA THR A 130 -6.11 19.01 -12.00
C THR A 130 -5.92 20.34 -11.29
N THR A 131 -4.99 21.18 -11.77
CA THR A 131 -4.80 22.52 -11.19
C THR A 131 -6.03 23.39 -11.42
N ALA A 132 -6.24 24.41 -10.57
CA ALA A 132 -7.43 25.26 -10.64
C ALA A 132 -7.60 26.02 -11.98
N ASP A 133 -6.51 26.23 -12.71
CA ASP A 133 -6.45 26.85 -14.04
C ASP A 133 -6.59 25.84 -15.20
N ASN A 134 -6.75 24.55 -14.89
CA ASN A 134 -6.82 23.42 -15.83
C ASN A 134 -5.58 23.24 -16.73
N GLN A 135 -4.43 23.82 -16.36
CA GLN A 135 -3.22 23.70 -17.18
C GLN A 135 -2.42 22.43 -16.91
N ASN A 136 -2.52 21.86 -15.70
CA ASN A 136 -1.75 20.69 -15.31
C ASN A 136 -2.67 19.60 -14.76
N THR A 137 -2.41 18.36 -15.14
CA THR A 137 -3.15 17.18 -14.65
C THR A 137 -2.16 16.11 -14.22
N LEU A 138 -2.38 15.54 -13.04
CA LEU A 138 -1.65 14.40 -12.49
C LEU A 138 -2.54 13.18 -12.49
N ALA A 139 -1.99 12.04 -12.90
CA ALA A 139 -2.66 10.76 -12.84
C ALA A 139 -2.27 10.02 -11.56
N GLN A 140 -3.25 9.37 -10.94
CA GLN A 140 -3.03 8.50 -9.79
C GLN A 140 -2.18 7.30 -10.20
N THR A 141 -1.27 6.91 -9.32
CA THR A 141 -0.40 5.75 -9.50
C THR A 141 -1.03 4.50 -8.92
N PRO A 142 -0.62 3.30 -9.38
CA PRO A 142 -0.97 2.07 -8.71
C PRO A 142 -0.64 2.15 -7.20
N PRO A 143 -1.50 1.64 -6.31
CA PRO A 143 -1.32 1.80 -4.87
C PRO A 143 0.05 1.36 -4.36
N LEU A 144 0.57 0.22 -4.85
CA LEU A 144 1.90 -0.28 -4.47
C LEU A 144 3.02 0.69 -4.87
N VAL A 145 2.97 1.29 -6.07
CA VAL A 145 3.94 2.31 -6.50
C VAL A 145 3.88 3.53 -5.59
N GLY A 146 2.66 3.99 -5.27
CA GLY A 146 2.44 5.10 -4.35
C GLY A 146 3.09 4.84 -2.99
N VAL A 147 2.89 3.65 -2.41
CA VAL A 147 3.46 3.23 -1.13
C VAL A 147 4.98 3.10 -1.19
N LEU A 148 5.52 2.45 -2.22
CA LEU A 148 6.96 2.24 -2.37
C LEU A 148 7.72 3.58 -2.48
N ALA A 149 7.17 4.55 -3.20
CA ALA A 149 7.83 5.83 -3.42
C ALA A 149 7.56 6.89 -2.33
N LEU A 150 6.70 6.57 -1.35
CA LEU A 150 6.26 7.53 -0.33
C LEU A 150 7.36 7.96 0.66
N PRO A 151 8.23 7.07 1.17
CA PRO A 151 9.42 7.50 1.90
C PRO A 151 10.49 8.01 0.94
N THR A 152 11.45 8.77 1.46
CA THR A 152 12.59 9.20 0.62
C THR A 152 13.56 8.05 0.38
N GLU A 153 13.59 7.07 1.29
CA GLU A 153 14.41 5.87 1.25
C GLU A 153 13.84 4.76 2.14
N TRP A 154 14.10 3.50 1.78
CA TRP A 154 13.87 2.30 2.58
C TRP A 154 15.22 1.74 2.99
N ALA A 155 15.45 1.58 4.29
CA ALA A 155 16.67 1.00 4.82
C ALA A 155 16.40 -0.43 5.29
N LEU A 156 17.25 -1.37 4.87
CA LEU A 156 17.15 -2.77 5.26
C LEU A 156 17.30 -2.90 6.78
N ILE A 157 16.39 -3.66 7.40
CA ILE A 157 16.42 -3.99 8.83
C ILE A 157 17.13 -5.33 9.02
N ASP A 158 16.70 -6.33 8.24
CA ASP A 158 17.11 -7.71 8.42
C ASP A 158 17.18 -8.46 7.09
N LEU A 159 18.19 -9.32 7.00
CA LEU A 159 18.40 -10.34 5.98
C LEU A 159 18.45 -11.67 6.71
N PRO A 160 17.43 -12.54 6.59
CA PRO A 160 17.45 -13.84 7.24
C PRO A 160 18.73 -14.60 6.90
N GLY A 161 19.57 -14.86 7.92
CA GLY A 161 20.82 -15.62 7.77
C GLY A 161 22.11 -14.80 7.66
N THR A 162 22.05 -13.46 7.66
CA THR A 162 23.24 -12.60 7.64
C THR A 162 23.37 -11.80 8.94
N PRO A 163 24.52 -11.84 9.65
CA PRO A 163 24.76 -10.95 10.78
C PRO A 163 24.79 -9.48 10.35
N THR A 164 23.88 -8.65 10.85
CA THR A 164 23.89 -7.20 10.60
C THR A 164 24.97 -6.55 11.45
N ASP A 165 26.06 -6.07 10.84
CA ASP A 165 27.03 -5.21 11.53
C ASP A 165 26.45 -3.80 11.69
N ALA A 166 26.20 -3.40 12.95
CA ALA A 166 25.64 -2.10 13.29
C ALA A 166 26.55 -0.91 12.91
N HIS A 167 27.84 -1.15 12.62
CA HIS A 167 28.78 -0.11 12.19
C HIS A 167 28.76 0.15 10.68
N LEU A 168 28.13 -0.72 9.89
CA LEU A 168 28.01 -0.55 8.44
C LEU A 168 26.72 0.16 8.08
N LYS A 169 26.79 1.02 7.05
CA LYS A 169 25.59 1.62 6.48
C LYS A 169 24.74 0.51 5.86
N PRO A 170 23.47 0.33 6.27
CA PRO A 170 22.64 -0.75 5.76
C PRO A 170 22.33 -0.53 4.26
N PRO A 171 22.08 -1.61 3.50
CA PRO A 171 21.53 -1.50 2.16
C PRO A 171 20.25 -0.67 2.13
N THR A 172 20.07 0.11 1.07
CA THR A 172 18.93 1.00 0.90
C THR A 172 18.32 0.93 -0.49
N LEU A 173 17.02 1.23 -0.57
CA LEU A 173 16.26 1.34 -1.81
C LEU A 173 15.44 2.62 -1.82
N ARG A 174 15.35 3.25 -2.98
CA ARG A 174 14.55 4.44 -3.26
C ARG A 174 13.72 4.15 -4.51
N PHE A 175 12.41 4.35 -4.41
CA PHE A 175 11.49 4.13 -5.51
C PHE A 175 10.91 5.43 -6.02
N SER A 176 10.72 5.55 -7.33
CA SER A 176 9.97 6.63 -7.94
C SER A 176 8.55 6.19 -8.27
N LEU A 177 7.66 7.16 -8.45
CA LEU A 177 6.33 6.94 -9.02
C LEU A 177 6.37 6.50 -10.49
N THR A 178 7.48 6.75 -11.19
CA THR A 178 7.74 6.32 -12.57
C THR A 178 8.33 4.91 -12.68
N GLN A 179 8.22 4.11 -11.61
CA GLN A 179 8.70 2.73 -11.54
C GLN A 179 10.22 2.56 -11.71
N GLN A 180 10.99 3.57 -11.33
CA GLN A 180 12.44 3.48 -11.23
C GLN A 180 12.86 3.14 -9.80
N VAL A 181 13.98 2.43 -9.68
CA VAL A 181 14.62 2.15 -8.40
C VAL A 181 16.08 2.58 -8.43
N ALA A 182 16.51 3.21 -7.34
CA ALA A 182 17.91 3.44 -7.03
C ALA A 182 18.20 2.87 -5.66
N GLY A 183 19.45 2.53 -5.37
CA GLY A 183 19.78 1.96 -4.07
C GLY A 183 21.26 1.95 -3.78
N PHE A 184 21.57 1.37 -2.64
CA PHE A 184 22.90 1.10 -2.15
C PHE A 184 22.91 -0.31 -1.57
N ASP A 185 23.86 -1.15 -1.94
CA ASP A 185 23.92 -2.54 -1.48
C ASP A 185 24.91 -2.76 -0.32
N GLY A 186 25.37 -1.69 0.30
CA GLY A 186 26.42 -1.73 1.33
C GLY A 186 27.82 -1.40 0.78
N CYS A 187 28.04 -1.49 -0.53
CA CYS A 187 29.28 -1.07 -1.17
C CYS A 187 29.04 -0.21 -2.41
N ASN A 188 28.16 -0.67 -3.28
CA ASN A 188 27.90 -0.13 -4.61
C ASN A 188 26.55 0.57 -4.70
N ARG A 189 26.45 1.48 -5.67
CA ARG A 189 25.18 2.11 -6.04
C ARG A 189 24.44 1.23 -7.02
N LEU A 190 23.17 0.99 -6.76
CA LEU A 190 22.25 0.26 -7.62
C LEU A 190 21.35 1.23 -8.40
N MET A 191 21.04 0.89 -9.63
CA MET A 191 20.07 1.61 -10.46
C MET A 191 19.34 0.67 -11.41
N GLY A 192 18.04 0.90 -11.59
CA GLY A 192 17.24 0.13 -12.53
C GLY A 192 15.77 0.51 -12.46
N ALA A 193 14.92 -0.44 -12.81
CA ALA A 193 13.47 -0.29 -12.77
C ALA A 193 12.83 -1.49 -12.10
N TYR A 194 11.52 -1.37 -11.87
CA TYR A 194 10.69 -2.48 -11.42
C TYR A 194 9.40 -2.50 -12.22
N THR A 195 8.73 -3.63 -12.18
CA THR A 195 7.43 -3.86 -12.82
C THR A 195 6.47 -4.41 -11.79
N LEU A 196 5.18 -4.17 -12.01
CA LEU A 196 4.11 -4.69 -11.17
C LEU A 196 3.43 -5.90 -11.82
N ALA A 197 3.01 -6.85 -10.98
CA ALA A 197 2.16 -7.96 -11.39
C ALA A 197 0.95 -8.07 -10.46
N GLY A 198 -0.25 -7.76 -10.97
CA GLY A 198 -1.44 -7.69 -10.12
C GLY A 198 -1.34 -6.60 -9.05
N GLN A 199 -1.95 -6.84 -7.88
CA GLN A 199 -2.04 -5.82 -6.82
C GLN A 199 -0.74 -5.65 -6.01
N ASN A 200 -0.06 -6.77 -5.70
CA ASN A 200 1.09 -6.79 -4.81
C ASN A 200 2.38 -7.33 -5.46
N GLY A 201 2.30 -7.82 -6.70
CA GLY A 201 3.45 -8.37 -7.38
C GLY A 201 4.44 -7.28 -7.74
N LEU A 202 5.71 -7.55 -7.48
CA LEU A 202 6.82 -6.65 -7.70
C LEU A 202 7.99 -7.45 -8.24
N HIS A 203 8.51 -7.04 -9.39
CA HIS A 203 9.70 -7.65 -9.99
C HIS A 203 10.69 -6.57 -10.38
N PHE A 204 11.93 -6.71 -9.92
CA PHE A 204 13.01 -5.85 -10.37
C PHE A 204 13.47 -6.27 -11.77
N THR A 205 13.69 -5.29 -12.64
CA THR A 205 14.43 -5.53 -13.88
C THR A 205 15.91 -5.76 -13.54
N PRO A 206 16.74 -6.24 -14.48
CA PRO A 206 18.18 -6.32 -14.26
C PRO A 206 18.73 -4.98 -13.77
N LEU A 207 19.29 -4.97 -12.56
CA LEU A 207 19.83 -3.76 -11.93
C LEU A 207 21.29 -3.57 -12.33
N ALA A 208 21.64 -2.35 -12.74
CA ALA A 208 23.03 -1.96 -12.91
C ALA A 208 23.64 -1.62 -11.55
N SER A 209 24.93 -1.90 -11.39
CA SER A 209 25.70 -1.63 -10.18
C SER A 209 27.04 -0.99 -10.54
N THR A 210 27.53 -0.10 -9.67
CA THR A 210 28.93 0.34 -9.74
C THR A 210 29.87 -0.79 -9.34
N GLN A 211 31.17 -0.65 -9.62
CA GLN A 211 32.21 -1.64 -9.25
C GLN A 211 33.28 -0.99 -8.37
N MET A 212 32.88 -0.53 -7.18
CA MET A 212 33.81 0.00 -6.18
C MET A 212 34.39 -1.14 -5.35
N ALA A 213 35.67 -1.03 -5.00
CA ALA A 213 36.31 -1.95 -4.06
C ALA A 213 36.10 -1.43 -2.63
N CYS A 214 35.29 -2.12 -1.84
CA CYS A 214 35.11 -1.82 -0.42
C CYS A 214 36.06 -2.67 0.42
N ALA A 215 36.62 -2.08 1.48
CA ALA A 215 37.56 -2.75 2.38
C ALA A 215 36.89 -3.84 3.25
N THR A 216 35.57 -3.75 3.41
CA THR A 216 34.76 -4.71 4.16
C THR A 216 34.11 -5.71 3.20
N VAL A 217 33.97 -6.96 3.66
CA VAL A 217 33.15 -7.98 3.00
C VAL A 217 31.69 -7.61 3.22
N THR A 218 31.16 -6.64 2.46
CA THR A 218 29.73 -6.38 2.46
C THR A 218 29.04 -7.45 1.63
N ASP A 219 27.87 -7.90 2.10
CA ASP A 219 27.01 -8.90 1.47
C ASP A 219 26.31 -8.33 0.21
N ASP A 220 27.04 -7.58 -0.61
CA ASP A 220 26.55 -6.84 -1.77
C ASP A 220 25.94 -7.79 -2.82
N ALA A 221 26.58 -8.95 -3.02
CA ALA A 221 26.09 -10.03 -3.87
C ALA A 221 24.82 -10.69 -3.30
N ALA A 222 24.75 -10.90 -1.98
CA ALA A 222 23.59 -11.48 -1.33
C ALA A 222 22.36 -10.57 -1.45
N PHE A 223 22.54 -9.26 -1.22
CA PHE A 223 21.46 -8.30 -1.38
C PHE A 223 20.96 -8.23 -2.84
N ARG A 224 21.86 -8.18 -3.83
CA ARG A 224 21.46 -8.22 -5.25
C ARG A 224 20.77 -9.53 -5.64
N ALA A 225 21.25 -10.67 -5.16
CA ALA A 225 20.64 -11.98 -5.40
C ALA A 225 19.25 -12.08 -4.75
N LEU A 226 19.05 -11.44 -3.60
CA LEU A 226 17.73 -11.32 -2.98
C LEU A 226 16.78 -10.51 -3.84
N LEU A 227 17.19 -9.33 -4.35
CA LEU A 227 16.35 -8.50 -5.21
C LEU A 227 15.87 -9.25 -6.45
N ALA A 228 16.69 -10.14 -6.99
CA ALA A 228 16.30 -11.00 -8.12
C ALA A 228 15.22 -12.04 -7.77
N GLN A 229 15.02 -12.37 -6.49
CA GLN A 229 14.03 -13.34 -6.03
C GLN A 229 12.69 -12.71 -5.63
N VAL A 230 12.61 -11.37 -5.59
CA VAL A 230 11.39 -10.67 -5.19
C VAL A 230 10.28 -10.95 -6.20
N ALA A 231 9.14 -11.41 -5.68
CA ALA A 231 7.92 -11.66 -6.43
C ALA A 231 6.76 -10.78 -5.95
N SER A 232 6.76 -10.39 -4.67
CA SER A 232 5.75 -9.48 -4.13
C SER A 232 6.30 -8.60 -3.02
N ALA A 233 5.59 -7.49 -2.81
CA ALA A 233 5.87 -6.53 -1.76
C ALA A 233 4.59 -6.21 -0.98
N ARG A 234 4.71 -6.03 0.33
CA ARG A 234 3.62 -5.59 1.19
C ARG A 234 4.11 -4.63 2.26
N LEU A 235 3.23 -3.74 2.69
CA LEU A 235 3.47 -2.87 3.84
C LEU A 235 2.81 -3.48 5.09
N SER A 236 3.54 -3.54 6.19
CA SER A 236 3.05 -4.06 7.47
C SER A 236 3.79 -3.39 8.61
N ASN A 237 3.06 -2.81 9.57
CA ASN A 237 3.67 -2.11 10.72
C ASN A 237 4.74 -1.09 10.32
N GLU A 238 4.45 -0.27 9.29
CA GLU A 238 5.38 0.72 8.71
C GLU A 238 6.66 0.13 8.08
N GLN A 239 6.71 -1.19 7.90
CA GLN A 239 7.81 -1.90 7.25
C GLN A 239 7.39 -2.40 5.88
N LEU A 240 8.31 -2.24 4.92
CA LEU A 240 8.21 -2.87 3.62
C LEU A 240 8.78 -4.28 3.72
N ILE A 241 7.98 -5.26 3.33
CA ILE A 241 8.34 -6.68 3.38
C ILE A 241 8.36 -7.20 1.95
N PHE A 242 9.48 -7.80 1.55
CA PHE A 242 9.59 -8.53 0.30
C PHE A 242 9.40 -10.01 0.50
N GLN A 243 8.71 -10.62 -0.45
CA GLN A 243 8.47 -12.05 -0.50
C GLN A 243 8.91 -12.64 -1.82
N ASN A 244 9.38 -13.88 -1.78
CA ASN A 244 9.68 -14.66 -2.97
C ASN A 244 8.42 -15.31 -3.56
N ALA A 245 8.58 -16.03 -4.68
CA ALA A 245 7.47 -16.72 -5.35
C ALA A 245 6.81 -17.83 -4.50
N ALA A 246 7.51 -18.34 -3.49
CA ALA A 246 6.96 -19.30 -2.52
C ALA A 246 6.21 -18.63 -1.36
N GLY A 247 6.11 -17.29 -1.35
CA GLY A 247 5.48 -16.51 -0.29
C GLY A 247 6.32 -16.34 0.97
N GLN A 248 7.59 -16.77 0.96
CA GLN A 248 8.49 -16.62 2.09
C GLN A 248 9.00 -15.18 2.16
N GLU A 249 9.06 -14.63 3.37
CA GLU A 249 9.64 -13.31 3.62
C GLU A 249 11.16 -13.40 3.51
N ILE A 250 11.72 -12.57 2.62
CA ILE A 250 13.14 -12.58 2.31
C ILE A 250 13.85 -11.31 2.77
N ALA A 251 13.13 -10.18 2.91
CA ALA A 251 13.69 -8.95 3.45
C ALA A 251 12.63 -8.08 4.13
N GLN A 252 13.07 -7.32 5.14
CA GLN A 252 12.29 -6.31 5.82
C GLN A 252 13.02 -4.97 5.82
N PHE A 253 12.32 -3.89 5.49
CA PHE A 253 12.87 -2.55 5.43
C PHE A 253 12.07 -1.59 6.29
N ARG A 254 12.75 -0.64 6.91
CA ARG A 254 12.12 0.52 7.56
C ARG A 254 12.13 1.70 6.61
N ALA A 255 11.05 2.48 6.65
CA ALA A 255 10.99 3.73 5.95
C ALA A 255 11.90 4.79 6.61
N VAL A 256 12.62 5.55 5.80
CA VAL A 256 13.42 6.71 6.20
C VAL A 256 12.68 7.98 5.77
N ASN A 257 12.53 8.93 6.72
CA ASN A 257 11.87 10.23 6.50
C ASN A 257 10.48 10.12 5.87
N SER A 258 9.57 9.50 6.61
CA SER A 258 8.22 9.19 6.19
C SER A 258 7.21 10.28 6.56
N GLN A 259 7.50 11.54 6.21
CA GLN A 259 6.65 12.67 6.62
C GLN A 259 5.18 12.49 6.19
N ALA A 260 4.93 11.72 5.14
CA ALA A 260 3.59 11.39 4.65
C ALA A 260 3.06 9.98 5.02
N LEU A 261 3.84 9.11 5.69
CA LEU A 261 3.29 7.86 6.23
C LEU A 261 2.32 8.18 7.39
N PRO A 262 1.24 7.39 7.51
CA PRO A 262 0.34 7.51 8.63
C PRO A 262 1.03 7.04 9.91
N SER A 263 1.53 7.96 10.74
CA SER A 263 2.03 7.62 12.07
C SER A 263 0.94 7.88 13.11
N SER A 264 0.70 6.91 13.98
CA SER A 264 -0.02 7.14 15.26
C SER A 264 0.87 7.80 16.31
N SER A 265 2.16 7.96 16.03
CA SER A 265 3.22 8.29 16.99
C SER A 265 3.88 9.67 16.78
N ARG A 266 3.33 10.57 15.96
CA ARG A 266 3.80 11.96 15.88
C ARG A 266 3.23 12.83 17.00
N LYS A 267 3.67 12.58 18.24
CA LYS A 267 3.81 13.64 19.26
C LYS A 267 5.30 13.86 19.47
N ASN A 268 5.74 15.12 19.35
CA ASN A 268 7.08 15.64 19.66
C ASN A 268 8.19 15.47 18.61
N SER A 269 8.17 16.29 17.55
CA SER A 269 9.42 16.75 16.89
C SER A 269 9.30 18.14 16.26
N ALA A 270 8.38 18.97 16.74
CA ALA A 270 8.21 20.36 16.28
C ALA A 270 8.35 21.31 17.47
N SER A 271 9.57 21.47 17.96
CA SER A 271 10.00 22.64 18.75
C SER A 271 11.49 22.55 19.08
N ARG A 272 12.34 23.10 18.21
CA ARG A 272 13.49 23.87 18.70
C ARG A 272 13.82 24.97 17.69
N PRO A 273 13.46 26.24 17.98
CA PRO A 273 14.06 27.36 17.29
C PRO A 273 15.50 27.52 17.79
N GLU A 274 16.43 27.87 16.90
CA GLU A 274 17.56 28.73 17.28
C GLU A 274 17.10 30.19 17.26
#